data_AF-A0A5B1BFZ3-F1
#
_entry.id   AF-A0A5B1BFZ3-F1
#
_cell.length_a   1.000
_cell.length_b   1.000
_cell.length_c   1.000
_cell.angle_alpha   90.00
_cell.angle_beta   90.00
_cell.angle_gamma   90.00
#
_symmetry.space_group_name_H-M   'P 1'
#
loop_
_entity.id
_entity.type
_entity.pdbx_description
1 polymer ?
#
loop_
_entity_poly.entity_id
_entity_poly.type
_entity_poly.pdbx_seq_one_letter_code
_entity_poly.pdbx_strand_id
1 'polypeptide(L)'
;MKILDRYILTTFLKTFFPLFVIIMFILLLQTIWLFISELAGKDLDFSVIMKFLMYATPRLIPMVLPLTILLTSTMIFGNFAENYEFAAMKSSGISLQRAMRTLSVFIFFVGIGAFLFSNTVIPASERRFVNLRKNIVQVKPAMVITPNQFNDLGDINIKVSEKYGDNDQFLKDIIIHKKAARPGNFTVIKAVDGELKGNIDSDLITLVLNDGNHYEEIQQKSSQKRKKLPFTKTAFKQYVLNIDLSELDNVDMDNQRYSKGYNMLNVNALVNEIDTLSIQVNDNTQAIADEINRRGGFKELNRNLKIDTTGKFKELSKNILKKTDTLKKSKVQDTLDLINDRFTLKQKVQIYNLAFSNIDGVLRKLQSSQKMREARKRALNKFEMSLHDKYALGVACVLLFFVGAPLGAIIRKGGLGLPIVIGVVLFLTYHFIGIFAKNGAEEGGVPPFVGSWLSTFIVFPLSIFLTYRATTDRGFFSMDIFVQPIRDFIEKRSEKSKSEKETSGFNVIALDEKSRDRAKKYVADFKENSGLVITLFIILVIVNVVIMIISKDTLGDKVLLPLFNVLGLLSYVIFFLKSYHNFQGFYQLIQKRKKPSGILFFIIGLPFYFILYFSYKKRIYKDLNSIR
;
A
#
# COMPACT_ATOMS: atom_id res chain seq x y z
N MET A 1 -7.12 -20.42 38.68
CA MET A 1 -8.11 -19.63 37.92
C MET A 1 -9.49 -19.89 38.50
N LYS A 2 -10.39 -18.88 38.59
CA LYS A 2 -11.79 -19.11 38.97
C LYS A 2 -12.51 -19.92 37.88
N ILE A 3 -13.61 -20.59 38.21
CA ILE A 3 -14.35 -21.48 37.28
C ILE A 3 -14.80 -20.72 36.02
N LEU A 4 -15.36 -19.52 36.19
CA LEU A 4 -15.79 -18.67 35.07
C LEU A 4 -14.61 -18.26 34.17
N ASP A 5 -13.48 -17.88 34.77
CA ASP A 5 -12.27 -17.48 34.04
C ASP A 5 -11.75 -18.65 33.19
N ARG A 6 -11.76 -19.88 33.74
CA ARG A 6 -11.38 -21.10 33.02
C ARG A 6 -12.38 -21.44 31.91
N TYR A 7 -13.68 -21.30 32.16
CA TYR A 7 -14.73 -21.54 31.18
C TYR A 7 -14.56 -20.62 29.96
N ILE A 8 -14.46 -19.31 30.18
CA ILE A 8 -14.29 -18.31 29.11
C ILE A 8 -13.00 -18.57 28.31
N LEU A 9 -11.87 -18.82 28.99
CA LEU A 9 -10.60 -19.10 28.30
C LEU A 9 -10.66 -20.41 27.50
N THR A 10 -11.26 -21.47 28.06
CA THR A 10 -11.36 -22.76 27.36
C THR A 10 -12.27 -22.66 26.15
N THR A 11 -13.39 -21.95 26.25
CA THR A 11 -14.28 -21.66 25.12
C THR A 11 -13.54 -20.84 24.06
N PHE A 12 -12.74 -19.84 24.47
CA PHE A 12 -11.90 -19.08 23.55
C PHE A 12 -10.92 -19.94 22.78
N LEU A 13 -10.13 -20.77 23.45
CA LEU A 13 -9.15 -21.61 22.77
C LEU A 13 -9.81 -22.65 21.85
N LYS A 14 -10.93 -23.25 22.28
CA LYS A 14 -11.68 -24.22 21.48
C LYS A 14 -12.27 -23.62 20.20
N THR A 15 -12.64 -22.34 20.21
CA THR A 15 -13.12 -21.63 19.01
C THR A 15 -11.96 -21.05 18.19
N PHE A 16 -10.93 -20.51 18.85
CA PHE A 16 -9.80 -19.83 18.21
C PHE A 16 -8.99 -20.75 17.30
N PHE A 17 -8.55 -21.91 17.79
CA PHE A 17 -7.62 -22.76 17.03
C PHE A 17 -8.24 -23.33 15.74
N PRO A 18 -9.46 -23.91 15.75
CA PRO A 18 -10.08 -24.36 14.50
C PRO A 18 -10.28 -23.22 13.51
N LEU A 19 -10.72 -22.04 13.98
CA LEU A 19 -10.92 -20.88 13.11
C LEU A 19 -9.59 -20.38 12.54
N PHE A 20 -8.53 -20.31 13.35
CA PHE A 20 -7.19 -19.96 12.91
C PHE A 20 -6.69 -20.90 11.82
N VAL A 21 -6.85 -22.21 12.02
CA VAL A 21 -6.43 -23.24 11.05
C VAL A 21 -7.21 -23.13 9.75
N ILE A 22 -8.54 -22.96 9.82
CA ILE A 22 -9.38 -22.81 8.63
C ILE A 22 -8.97 -21.56 7.82
N ILE A 23 -8.82 -20.40 8.48
CA ILE A 23 -8.43 -19.17 7.80
C ILE A 23 -7.02 -19.27 7.24
N MET A 24 -6.07 -19.83 8.01
CA MET A 24 -4.71 -20.06 7.54
C MET A 24 -4.69 -20.97 6.31
N PHE A 25 -5.46 -22.05 6.33
CA PHE A 25 -5.58 -22.98 5.21
C PHE A 25 -6.16 -22.29 3.96
N ILE A 26 -7.22 -21.50 4.11
CA ILE A 26 -7.80 -20.73 2.99
C ILE A 26 -6.76 -19.79 2.37
N LEU A 27 -6.00 -19.05 3.18
CA LEU A 27 -4.96 -18.14 2.66
C LEU A 27 -3.75 -18.89 2.09
N LEU A 28 -3.44 -20.09 2.59
CA LEU A 28 -2.42 -20.95 2.00
C LEU A 28 -2.85 -21.45 0.61
N LEU A 29 -4.10 -21.88 0.43
CA LEU A 29 -4.64 -22.22 -0.89
C LEU A 29 -4.60 -21.03 -1.85
N GLN A 30 -4.97 -19.84 -1.37
CA GLN A 30 -4.83 -18.59 -2.14
C GLN A 30 -3.36 -18.34 -2.53
N THR A 31 -2.42 -18.64 -1.64
CA THR A 31 -0.98 -18.49 -1.91
C THR A 31 -0.51 -19.46 -3.00
N ILE A 32 -0.96 -20.73 -2.98
CA ILE A 32 -0.68 -21.68 -4.06
C ILE A 32 -1.18 -21.16 -5.39
N TRP A 33 -2.43 -20.66 -5.42
CA TRP A 33 -3.01 -20.09 -6.64
C TRP A 33 -2.20 -18.91 -7.17
N LEU A 34 -1.76 -18.01 -6.29
CA LEU A 34 -0.94 -16.85 -6.67
C LEU A 34 0.40 -17.26 -7.32
N PHE A 35 0.96 -18.39 -6.91
CA PHE A 35 2.25 -18.89 -7.39
C PHE A 35 2.13 -20.10 -8.32
N ILE A 36 0.93 -20.38 -8.86
CA ILE A 36 0.70 -21.58 -9.67
C ILE A 36 1.57 -21.60 -10.93
N SER A 37 1.79 -20.45 -11.58
CA SER A 37 2.66 -20.33 -12.75
C SER A 37 4.14 -20.56 -12.42
N GLU A 38 4.54 -20.38 -11.16
CA GLU A 38 5.89 -20.62 -10.71
C GLU A 38 6.12 -22.07 -10.23
N LEU A 39 5.05 -22.83 -9.98
CA LEU A 39 5.09 -24.19 -9.44
C LEU A 39 4.66 -25.26 -10.44
N ALA A 40 3.66 -24.97 -11.28
CA ALA A 40 3.12 -25.91 -12.27
C ALA A 40 4.09 -26.14 -13.43
N GLY A 41 4.19 -27.39 -13.91
CA GLY A 41 5.02 -27.77 -15.06
C GLY A 41 6.53 -27.91 -14.76
N LYS A 42 6.92 -27.87 -13.48
CA LYS A 42 8.33 -27.86 -13.06
C LYS A 42 8.86 -29.17 -12.46
N ASP A 43 8.08 -30.25 -12.51
CA ASP A 43 8.40 -31.56 -11.90
C ASP A 43 8.96 -31.44 -10.47
N LEU A 44 8.39 -30.53 -9.67
CA LEU A 44 8.84 -30.30 -8.31
C LEU A 44 8.49 -31.52 -7.46
N ASP A 45 9.50 -32.05 -6.77
CA ASP A 45 9.28 -33.07 -5.76
C ASP A 45 8.30 -32.56 -4.70
N PHE A 46 7.46 -33.48 -4.18
CA PHE A 46 6.46 -33.16 -3.17
C PHE A 46 7.08 -32.51 -1.93
N SER A 47 8.31 -32.92 -1.58
CA SER A 47 9.11 -32.32 -0.49
C SER A 47 9.35 -30.82 -0.70
N VAL A 48 9.63 -30.38 -1.92
CA VAL A 48 9.88 -28.96 -2.26
C VAL A 48 8.60 -28.14 -2.12
N ILE A 49 7.46 -28.68 -2.57
CA ILE A 49 6.14 -28.05 -2.40
C ILE A 49 5.82 -27.91 -0.92
N MET A 50 6.09 -28.94 -0.10
CA MET A 50 5.87 -28.88 1.33
C MET A 50 6.76 -27.84 2.03
N LYS A 51 8.05 -27.77 1.68
CA LYS A 51 8.97 -26.69 2.14
C LYS A 51 8.45 -25.31 1.76
N PHE A 52 7.96 -25.14 0.52
CA PHE A 52 7.37 -23.89 0.03
C PHE A 52 6.18 -23.45 0.88
N LEU A 53 5.23 -24.35 1.14
CA LEU A 53 4.06 -24.07 1.98
C LEU A 53 4.44 -23.78 3.43
N MET A 54 5.39 -24.54 3.98
CA MET A 54 5.87 -24.34 5.34
C MET A 54 6.53 -22.96 5.50
N TYR A 55 7.33 -22.52 4.54
CA TYR A 55 7.96 -21.19 4.57
C TYR A 55 7.00 -20.04 4.25
N ALA A 56 5.93 -20.31 3.49
CA ALA A 56 4.86 -19.33 3.24
C ALA A 56 4.00 -19.06 4.48
N THR A 57 3.79 -20.07 5.34
CA THR A 57 2.86 -19.98 6.49
C THR A 57 3.17 -18.81 7.43
N PRO A 58 4.41 -18.56 7.89
CA PRO A 58 4.73 -17.46 8.79
C PRO A 58 4.46 -16.07 8.19
N ARG A 59 4.56 -15.93 6.86
CA ARG A 59 4.26 -14.68 6.15
C ARG A 59 2.79 -14.27 6.27
N LEU A 60 1.88 -15.23 6.45
CA LEU A 60 0.43 -15.00 6.51
C LEU A 60 -0.05 -14.61 7.91
N ILE A 61 0.73 -14.93 8.95
CA ILE A 61 0.37 -14.69 10.37
C ILE A 61 -0.02 -13.23 10.67
N PRO A 62 0.68 -12.20 10.16
CA PRO A 62 0.30 -10.80 10.41
C PRO A 62 -1.12 -10.43 9.95
N MET A 63 -1.68 -11.19 9.00
CA MET A 63 -3.04 -11.01 8.51
C MET A 63 -4.03 -11.94 9.24
N VAL A 64 -3.68 -13.22 9.40
CA VAL A 64 -4.57 -14.25 9.97
C VAL A 64 -4.80 -14.04 11.46
N LEU A 65 -3.75 -13.71 12.22
CA LEU A 65 -3.82 -13.66 13.67
C LEU A 65 -4.79 -12.58 14.18
N PRO A 66 -4.69 -11.31 13.73
CA PRO A 66 -5.60 -10.27 14.22
C PRO A 66 -7.05 -10.48 13.74
N LEU A 67 -7.23 -11.02 12.52
CA LEU A 67 -8.55 -11.43 12.00
C LEU A 67 -9.19 -12.50 12.90
N THR A 68 -8.45 -13.55 13.23
CA THR A 68 -8.97 -14.66 14.04
C THR A 68 -9.32 -14.19 15.44
N ILE A 69 -8.48 -13.36 16.07
CA ILE A 69 -8.76 -12.78 17.39
C ILE A 69 -10.05 -11.96 17.36
N LEU A 70 -10.24 -11.13 16.33
CA LEU A 70 -11.46 -10.34 16.17
C LEU A 70 -12.69 -11.25 16.04
N LEU A 71 -12.65 -12.21 15.11
CA LEU A 71 -13.80 -13.08 14.84
C LEU A 71 -14.14 -14.01 16.01
N THR A 72 -13.13 -14.56 16.67
CA THR A 72 -13.35 -15.44 17.82
C THR A 72 -13.91 -14.65 19.00
N SER A 73 -13.41 -13.43 19.25
CA SER A 73 -13.92 -12.58 20.32
C SER A 73 -15.34 -12.09 20.04
N THR A 74 -15.68 -11.68 18.80
CA THR A 74 -17.07 -11.33 18.46
C THR A 74 -18.01 -12.53 18.62
N MET A 75 -17.58 -13.71 18.17
CA MET A 75 -18.39 -14.94 18.22
C MET A 75 -18.69 -15.37 19.66
N ILE A 76 -17.68 -15.38 20.54
CA ILE A 76 -17.86 -15.88 21.92
C ILE A 76 -18.72 -14.95 22.75
N PHE A 77 -18.42 -13.65 22.72
CA PHE A 77 -19.21 -12.68 23.49
C PHE A 77 -20.60 -12.48 22.88
N GLY A 78 -20.76 -12.68 21.56
CA GLY A 78 -22.07 -12.78 20.92
C GLY A 78 -22.86 -13.99 21.40
N ASN A 79 -22.24 -15.17 21.44
CA ASN A 79 -22.87 -16.40 21.89
C ASN A 79 -23.27 -16.34 23.38
N PHE A 80 -22.40 -15.80 24.24
CA PHE A 80 -22.75 -15.56 25.65
C PHE A 80 -23.94 -14.61 25.80
N ALA A 81 -24.09 -13.64 24.89
CA ALA A 81 -25.22 -12.71 24.91
C ALA A 81 -26.51 -13.34 24.35
N GLU A 82 -26.40 -14.21 23.35
CA GLU A 82 -27.51 -14.94 22.72
C GLU A 82 -28.08 -16.03 23.63
N ASN A 83 -27.22 -16.83 24.27
CA ASN A 83 -27.62 -17.90 25.20
C ASN A 83 -27.99 -17.40 26.60
N TYR A 84 -28.14 -16.09 26.81
CA TYR A 84 -28.41 -15.47 28.12
C TYR A 84 -27.37 -15.76 29.22
N GLU A 85 -26.21 -16.35 28.90
CA GLU A 85 -25.12 -16.58 29.85
C GLU A 85 -24.59 -15.25 30.40
N PHE A 86 -24.44 -14.26 29.52
CA PHE A 86 -24.00 -12.92 29.91
C PHE A 86 -25.02 -12.22 30.81
N ALA A 87 -26.33 -12.43 30.57
CA ALA A 87 -27.39 -11.91 31.42
C ALA A 87 -27.36 -12.55 32.81
N ALA A 88 -27.15 -13.87 32.89
CA ALA A 88 -26.99 -14.60 34.15
C ALA A 88 -25.77 -14.12 34.95
N MET A 89 -24.60 -13.98 34.30
CA MET A 89 -23.38 -13.44 34.92
C MET A 89 -23.64 -12.07 35.56
N LYS A 90 -24.34 -11.19 34.83
CA LYS A 90 -24.64 -9.84 35.29
C LYS A 90 -25.63 -9.84 36.46
N SER A 91 -26.64 -10.70 36.46
CA SER A 91 -27.56 -10.88 37.59
C SER A 91 -26.86 -11.38 38.85
N SER A 92 -25.77 -12.12 38.72
CA SER A 92 -24.89 -12.53 39.84
C SER A 92 -23.86 -11.46 40.23
N GLY A 93 -23.98 -10.22 39.73
CA GLY A 93 -23.08 -9.10 40.06
C GLY A 93 -21.75 -9.11 39.30
N ILE A 94 -21.57 -9.98 38.28
CA ILE A 94 -20.34 -10.05 37.49
C ILE A 94 -20.45 -9.09 36.30
N SER A 95 -19.59 -8.08 36.27
CA SER A 95 -19.52 -7.12 35.16
C SER A 95 -18.87 -7.70 33.90
N LEU A 96 -19.17 -7.11 32.73
CA LEU A 96 -18.51 -7.48 31.46
C LEU A 96 -16.99 -7.34 31.52
N GLN A 97 -16.49 -6.30 32.18
CA GLN A 97 -15.05 -6.09 32.35
C GLN A 97 -14.41 -7.25 33.12
N ARG A 98 -15.10 -7.79 34.13
CA ARG A 98 -14.61 -8.94 34.88
C ARG A 98 -14.55 -10.19 34.00
N ALA A 99 -15.55 -10.43 33.17
CA ALA A 99 -15.58 -11.56 32.23
C ALA A 99 -14.48 -11.44 31.16
N MET A 100 -14.24 -10.22 30.64
CA MET A 100 -13.21 -9.96 29.64
C MET A 100 -11.77 -10.04 30.19
N ARG A 101 -11.56 -9.74 31.47
CA ARG A 101 -10.22 -9.60 32.08
C ARG A 101 -9.28 -10.77 31.78
N THR A 102 -9.76 -11.99 31.94
CA THR A 102 -8.94 -13.20 31.72
C THR A 102 -8.48 -13.31 30.27
N LEU A 103 -9.37 -13.02 29.30
CA LEU A 103 -9.01 -12.99 27.89
C LEU A 103 -8.15 -11.79 27.53
N SER A 104 -8.38 -10.61 28.13
CA SER A 104 -7.53 -9.44 27.91
C SER A 104 -6.07 -9.71 28.28
N VAL A 105 -5.83 -10.36 29.44
CA VAL A 105 -4.48 -10.75 29.86
C VAL A 105 -3.89 -11.78 28.90
N PHE A 106 -4.67 -12.79 28.51
CA PHE A 106 -4.21 -13.79 27.53
C PHE A 106 -3.84 -13.14 26.19
N ILE A 107 -4.69 -12.28 25.63
CA ILE A 107 -4.44 -11.59 24.36
C ILE A 107 -3.27 -10.62 24.44
N PHE A 108 -3.04 -9.99 25.59
CA PHE A 108 -1.84 -9.19 25.80
C PHE A 108 -0.56 -10.02 25.64
N PHE A 109 -0.51 -11.23 26.23
CA PHE A 109 0.60 -12.16 26.02
C PHE A 109 0.68 -12.68 24.58
N VAL A 110 -0.46 -12.93 23.92
CA VAL A 110 -0.48 -13.25 22.48
C VAL A 110 0.08 -12.11 21.65
N GLY A 111 -0.19 -10.85 22.00
CA GLY A 111 0.37 -9.66 21.32
C GLY A 111 1.89 -9.58 21.47
N ILE A 112 2.42 -9.85 22.67
CA ILE A 112 3.89 -9.96 22.88
C ILE A 112 4.46 -11.12 22.05
N GLY A 113 3.81 -12.28 22.08
CA GLY A 113 4.19 -13.44 21.26
C GLY A 113 4.19 -13.12 19.77
N ALA A 114 3.19 -12.38 19.28
CA ALA A 114 3.10 -11.95 17.89
C ALA A 114 4.23 -11.01 17.49
N PHE A 115 4.61 -10.07 18.37
CA PHE A 115 5.79 -9.22 18.16
C PHE A 115 7.07 -10.06 18.09
N LEU A 116 7.29 -10.97 19.05
CA LEU A 116 8.46 -11.84 19.05
C LEU A 116 8.52 -12.68 17.79
N PHE A 117 7.40 -13.28 17.39
CA PHE A 117 7.26 -14.07 16.17
C PHE A 117 7.55 -13.23 14.92
N SER A 118 7.07 -12.00 14.87
CA SER A 118 7.33 -11.04 13.77
C SER A 118 8.78 -10.55 13.72
N ASN A 119 9.47 -10.55 14.86
CA ASN A 119 10.86 -10.18 14.95
C ASN A 119 11.83 -11.32 14.61
N THR A 120 11.46 -12.58 14.88
CA THR A 120 12.38 -13.74 14.74
C THR A 120 11.96 -14.73 13.67
N VAL A 121 10.74 -15.27 13.76
CA VAL A 121 10.28 -16.37 12.90
C VAL A 121 9.93 -15.86 11.50
N ILE A 122 9.16 -14.77 11.38
CA ILE A 122 8.78 -14.23 10.07
C ILE A 122 10.02 -13.87 9.23
N PRO A 123 11.04 -13.16 9.74
CA PRO A 123 12.23 -12.82 8.95
C PRO A 123 13.02 -14.06 8.51
N ALA A 124 13.18 -15.04 9.41
CA ALA A 124 13.88 -16.28 9.09
C ALA A 124 13.16 -17.09 8.01
N SER A 125 11.84 -17.22 8.12
CA SER A 125 11.01 -17.91 7.13
C SER A 125 10.94 -17.16 5.81
N GLU A 126 10.85 -15.83 5.83
CA GLU A 126 10.83 -15.00 4.62
C GLU A 126 12.14 -15.14 3.82
N ARG A 127 13.30 -15.19 4.50
CA ARG A 127 14.59 -15.49 3.84
C ARG A 127 14.55 -16.83 3.13
N ARG A 128 14.12 -17.89 3.82
CA ARG A 128 14.05 -19.23 3.24
C ARG A 128 13.04 -19.32 2.11
N PHE A 129 11.88 -18.66 2.26
CA PHE A 129 10.84 -18.59 1.24
C PHE A 129 11.35 -17.93 -0.04
N VAL A 130 12.00 -16.76 0.07
CA VAL A 130 12.48 -16.03 -1.12
C VAL A 130 13.65 -16.75 -1.79
N ASN A 131 14.58 -17.35 -1.03
CA ASN A 131 15.64 -18.15 -1.63
C ASN A 131 15.05 -19.38 -2.33
N LEU A 132 14.22 -20.19 -1.65
CA LEU A 132 13.57 -21.35 -2.25
C LEU A 132 12.77 -20.99 -3.51
N ARG A 133 11.99 -19.91 -3.47
CA ARG A 133 11.22 -19.42 -4.63
C ARG A 133 12.15 -19.08 -5.81
N LYS A 134 13.24 -18.35 -5.56
CA LYS A 134 14.21 -18.01 -6.61
C LYS A 134 14.83 -19.27 -7.21
N ASN A 135 15.15 -20.24 -6.37
CA ASN A 135 15.73 -21.49 -6.78
C ASN A 135 14.76 -22.29 -7.66
N ILE A 136 13.48 -22.38 -7.28
CA ILE A 136 12.40 -22.98 -8.10
C ILE A 136 12.22 -22.24 -9.45
N VAL A 137 12.44 -20.94 -9.49
CA VAL A 137 12.40 -20.16 -10.75
C VAL A 137 13.60 -20.47 -11.66
N GLN A 138 14.76 -20.80 -11.08
CA GLN A 138 16.01 -21.01 -11.82
C GLN A 138 16.18 -22.44 -12.36
N VAL A 139 15.50 -23.45 -11.80
CA VAL A 139 15.65 -24.89 -12.13
C VAL A 139 15.32 -25.29 -13.58
N LYS A 140 14.68 -24.45 -14.42
CA LYS A 140 14.49 -24.75 -15.85
C LYS A 140 14.60 -23.49 -16.74
N PRO A 141 15.79 -23.15 -17.25
CA PRO A 141 16.00 -22.02 -18.18
C PRO A 141 15.25 -22.15 -19.51
N ALA A 142 14.90 -23.38 -19.94
CA ALA A 142 14.08 -23.63 -21.14
C ALA A 142 12.69 -22.95 -21.10
N MET A 143 12.17 -22.62 -19.91
CA MET A 143 10.91 -21.88 -19.74
C MET A 143 11.08 -20.36 -19.84
N VAL A 144 12.29 -19.81 -19.66
CA VAL A 144 12.54 -18.35 -19.80
C VAL A 144 12.37 -17.93 -21.25
N ILE A 145 12.60 -18.84 -22.21
CA ILE A 145 12.40 -18.59 -23.63
C ILE A 145 10.92 -18.69 -23.96
N THR A 146 10.22 -17.56 -23.95
CA THR A 146 8.85 -17.45 -24.46
C THR A 146 8.89 -17.47 -26.00
N PRO A 147 8.11 -18.35 -26.67
CA PRO A 147 8.05 -18.37 -28.13
C PRO A 147 7.64 -17.02 -28.71
N ASN A 148 8.18 -16.69 -29.88
CA ASN A 148 7.93 -15.46 -30.63
C ASN A 148 8.32 -14.15 -29.92
N GLN A 149 9.02 -14.21 -28.79
CA GLN A 149 9.56 -13.04 -28.08
C GLN A 149 11.08 -13.14 -27.96
N PHE A 150 11.74 -11.99 -27.83
CA PHE A 150 13.16 -11.91 -27.51
C PHE A 150 13.34 -12.04 -25.99
N ASN A 151 14.06 -13.06 -25.57
CA ASN A 151 14.29 -13.41 -24.17
C ASN A 151 15.76 -13.22 -23.83
N ASP A 152 16.01 -12.57 -22.70
CA ASP A 152 17.35 -12.22 -22.26
C ASP A 152 17.99 -13.36 -21.43
N LEU A 153 19.16 -13.84 -21.84
CA LEU A 153 19.90 -14.96 -21.23
C LEU A 153 21.38 -14.58 -21.08
N GLY A 154 21.71 -13.91 -19.97
CA GLY A 154 23.08 -13.48 -19.68
C GLY A 154 23.63 -12.53 -20.76
N ASP A 155 24.63 -13.00 -21.50
CA ASP A 155 25.31 -12.26 -22.57
C ASP A 155 24.63 -12.39 -23.94
N ILE A 156 23.50 -13.09 -24.04
CA ILE A 156 22.76 -13.25 -25.30
C ILE A 156 21.29 -12.87 -25.15
N ASN A 157 20.67 -12.46 -26.26
CA ASN A 157 19.22 -12.28 -26.38
C ASN A 157 18.72 -13.23 -27.47
N ILE A 158 17.84 -14.17 -27.11
CA ILE A 158 17.36 -15.24 -28.00
C ILE A 158 15.88 -15.09 -28.34
N LYS A 159 15.54 -15.32 -29.60
CA LYS A 159 14.16 -15.52 -30.05
C LYS A 159 14.05 -16.90 -30.69
N VAL A 160 12.96 -17.59 -30.37
CA VAL A 160 12.61 -18.90 -30.92
C VAL A 160 11.17 -18.84 -31.38
N SER A 161 10.86 -19.38 -32.56
CA SER A 161 9.51 -19.35 -33.12
C SER A 161 8.61 -20.44 -32.54
N GLU A 162 9.14 -21.65 -32.34
CA GLU A 162 8.43 -22.80 -31.79
C GLU A 162 9.36 -23.64 -30.90
N LYS A 163 8.81 -24.23 -29.83
CA LYS A 163 9.48 -25.20 -28.96
C LYS A 163 8.66 -26.49 -28.92
N TYR A 164 9.33 -27.64 -28.87
CA TYR A 164 8.69 -28.95 -28.85
C TYR A 164 9.59 -30.02 -28.21
N GLY A 165 9.01 -31.20 -27.94
CA GLY A 165 9.66 -32.30 -27.21
C GLY A 165 9.13 -32.43 -25.80
N ASP A 166 9.39 -33.56 -25.14
CA ASP A 166 8.85 -33.89 -23.81
C ASP A 166 9.24 -32.85 -22.74
N ASN A 167 10.36 -32.13 -22.92
CA ASN A 167 10.84 -31.08 -22.03
C ASN A 167 11.05 -29.72 -22.73
N ASP A 168 10.37 -29.44 -23.85
CA ASP A 168 10.58 -28.25 -24.69
C ASP A 168 12.05 -28.06 -25.13
N GLN A 169 12.83 -29.16 -25.21
CA GLN A 169 14.27 -29.08 -25.47
C GLN A 169 14.62 -28.75 -26.92
N PHE A 170 13.70 -29.00 -27.87
CA PHE A 170 13.93 -28.71 -29.28
C PHE A 170 13.33 -27.37 -29.65
N LEU A 171 14.12 -26.59 -30.38
CA LEU A 171 13.84 -25.21 -30.75
C LEU A 171 13.85 -25.09 -32.28
N LYS A 172 12.93 -24.32 -32.84
CA LYS A 172 12.85 -24.02 -34.28
C LYS A 172 12.96 -22.52 -34.55
N ASP A 173 13.65 -22.20 -35.65
CA ASP A 173 13.88 -20.84 -36.15
C ASP A 173 14.43 -19.93 -35.04
N ILE A 174 15.71 -20.15 -34.76
CA ILE A 174 16.41 -19.56 -33.62
C ILE A 174 17.18 -18.35 -34.11
N ILE A 175 16.99 -17.22 -33.43
CA ILE A 175 17.73 -15.98 -33.67
C ILE A 175 18.38 -15.56 -32.35
N ILE A 176 19.71 -15.46 -32.32
CA ILE A 176 20.49 -15.06 -31.15
C ILE A 176 21.24 -13.79 -31.47
N HIS A 177 21.13 -12.79 -30.59
CA HIS A 177 21.94 -11.58 -30.62
C HIS A 177 22.92 -11.63 -29.45
N LYS A 178 24.22 -11.55 -29.72
CA LYS A 178 25.22 -11.46 -28.65
C LYS A 178 25.34 -10.01 -28.17
N LYS A 179 25.23 -9.80 -26.86
CA LYS A 179 25.45 -8.49 -26.26
C LYS A 179 26.92 -8.14 -26.36
N ALA A 180 27.20 -6.91 -26.78
CA ALA A 180 28.54 -6.34 -26.76
C ALA A 180 28.61 -5.23 -25.70
N ALA A 181 29.83 -4.88 -25.27
CA ALA A 181 30.06 -3.75 -24.36
C ALA A 181 29.63 -2.38 -24.93
N ARG A 182 29.23 -2.33 -26.21
CA ARG A 182 28.71 -1.13 -26.89
C ARG A 182 27.28 -1.38 -27.36
N PRO A 183 26.41 -0.35 -27.39
CA PRO A 183 25.06 -0.48 -27.90
C PRO A 183 25.07 -0.82 -29.39
N GLY A 184 24.49 -1.97 -29.77
CA GLY A 184 24.39 -2.42 -31.15
C GLY A 184 24.32 -3.95 -31.28
N ASN A 185 23.77 -4.43 -32.39
CA ASN A 185 23.69 -5.87 -32.69
C ASN A 185 24.85 -6.25 -33.63
N PHE A 186 26.05 -6.43 -33.07
CA PHE A 186 27.25 -6.70 -33.86
C PHE A 186 27.44 -8.18 -34.21
N THR A 187 26.82 -9.08 -33.44
CA THR A 187 26.90 -10.53 -33.68
C THR A 187 25.50 -11.12 -33.63
N VAL A 188 25.09 -11.76 -34.74
CA VAL A 188 23.79 -12.39 -34.89
C VAL A 188 23.98 -13.82 -35.37
N ILE A 189 23.35 -14.77 -34.68
CA ILE A 189 23.35 -16.18 -35.06
C ILE A 189 21.93 -16.56 -35.44
N LYS A 190 21.76 -17.17 -36.61
CA LYS A 190 20.48 -17.73 -37.05
C LYS A 190 20.65 -19.22 -37.31
N ALA A 191 19.75 -20.04 -36.78
CA ALA A 191 19.76 -21.49 -36.98
C ALA A 191 18.35 -22.00 -37.28
N VAL A 192 18.26 -23.05 -38.11
CA VAL A 192 16.98 -23.65 -38.50
C VAL A 192 16.39 -24.41 -37.33
N ASP A 193 17.20 -25.19 -36.64
CA ASP A 193 16.82 -25.93 -35.45
C ASP A 193 17.92 -25.86 -34.39
N GLY A 194 17.58 -26.29 -33.19
CA GLY A 194 18.53 -26.43 -32.12
C GLY A 194 17.97 -27.22 -30.95
N GLU A 195 18.88 -27.69 -30.13
CA GLU A 195 18.60 -28.52 -28.97
C GLU A 195 19.25 -27.88 -27.74
N LEU A 196 18.46 -27.69 -26.70
CA LEU A 196 18.95 -27.35 -25.37
C LEU A 196 19.36 -28.62 -24.64
N LYS A 197 20.66 -28.91 -24.62
CA LYS A 197 21.22 -30.01 -23.82
C LYS A 197 21.62 -29.47 -22.45
N GLY A 198 20.83 -29.81 -21.44
CA GLY A 198 21.26 -29.74 -20.04
C GLY A 198 22.05 -31.01 -19.70
N ASN A 199 23.16 -30.85 -18.99
CA ASN A 199 23.86 -31.99 -18.40
C ASN A 199 23.44 -32.10 -16.93
N ILE A 200 23.11 -33.30 -16.47
CA ILE A 200 22.72 -33.55 -15.08
C ILE A 200 23.92 -33.33 -14.13
N ASP A 201 25.15 -33.42 -14.66
CA ASP A 201 26.40 -33.34 -13.90
C ASP A 201 27.23 -32.05 -14.16
N SER A 202 26.75 -31.08 -14.96
CA SER A 202 27.51 -29.83 -15.21
C SER A 202 26.64 -28.59 -15.39
N ASP A 203 27.03 -27.51 -14.72
CA ASP A 203 26.41 -26.16 -14.70
C ASP A 203 26.42 -25.39 -16.04
N LEU A 204 26.61 -26.08 -17.16
CA LEU A 204 26.65 -25.52 -18.51
C LEU A 204 25.39 -25.95 -19.27
N ILE A 205 24.57 -24.98 -19.68
CA ILE A 205 23.57 -25.26 -20.71
C ILE A 205 24.25 -25.19 -22.07
N THR A 206 24.19 -26.32 -22.77
CA THR A 206 24.75 -26.45 -24.10
C THR A 206 23.62 -26.25 -25.11
N LEU A 207 23.58 -25.09 -25.75
CA LEU A 207 22.68 -24.85 -26.87
C LEU A 207 23.37 -25.33 -28.16
N VAL A 208 22.90 -26.47 -28.67
CA VAL A 208 23.36 -27.05 -29.93
C VAL A 208 22.49 -26.52 -31.04
N LEU A 209 23.02 -25.66 -31.90
CA LEU A 209 22.32 -25.11 -33.05
C LEU A 209 22.70 -25.91 -34.30
N ASN A 210 21.73 -26.33 -35.10
CA ASN A 210 22.01 -27.01 -36.35
C ASN A 210 21.60 -26.16 -37.56
N ASP A 211 22.37 -26.31 -38.63
CA ASP A 211 22.20 -25.68 -39.94
C ASP A 211 21.88 -24.18 -39.85
N GLY A 212 22.93 -23.38 -39.65
CA GLY A 212 22.80 -21.96 -39.39
C GLY A 212 23.90 -21.09 -39.98
N ASN A 213 23.75 -19.79 -39.73
CA ASN A 213 24.67 -18.76 -40.17
C ASN A 213 25.02 -17.86 -38.99
N HIS A 214 26.32 -17.65 -38.78
CA HIS A 214 26.88 -16.70 -37.84
C HIS A 214 27.29 -15.43 -38.60
N TYR A 215 26.71 -14.30 -38.23
CA TYR A 215 26.98 -12.99 -38.79
C TYR A 215 27.73 -12.14 -37.76
N GLU A 216 28.85 -11.56 -38.16
CA GLU A 216 29.65 -10.69 -37.29
C GLU A 216 30.10 -9.43 -38.03
N GLU A 217 29.79 -8.26 -37.47
CA GLU A 217 30.23 -6.98 -38.03
C GLU A 217 31.70 -6.72 -37.73
N ILE A 218 32.49 -6.47 -38.77
CA ILE A 218 33.93 -6.20 -38.65
C ILE A 218 34.14 -4.77 -38.18
N GLN A 219 34.65 -4.61 -36.96
CA GLN A 219 34.86 -3.31 -36.34
C GLN A 219 36.01 -2.54 -37.02
N GLN A 220 35.67 -1.43 -37.70
CA GLN A 220 36.64 -0.56 -38.37
C GLN A 220 36.93 0.73 -37.57
N LYS A 221 38.22 1.04 -37.36
CA LYS A 221 38.65 2.25 -36.64
C LYS A 221 38.34 3.55 -37.41
N SER A 222 38.38 3.51 -38.75
CA SER A 222 38.13 4.68 -39.62
C SER A 222 36.63 4.86 -39.94
N SER A 223 36.13 6.10 -39.83
CA SER A 223 34.73 6.47 -40.10
C SER A 223 34.27 6.18 -41.54
N GLN A 224 35.16 6.36 -42.52
CA GLN A 224 34.86 6.07 -43.93
C GLN A 224 34.73 4.56 -44.19
N LYS A 225 35.52 3.73 -43.50
CA LYS A 225 35.45 2.27 -43.62
C LYS A 225 34.24 1.68 -42.89
N ARG A 226 33.79 2.30 -41.79
CA ARG A 226 32.54 1.91 -41.10
C ARG A 226 31.29 2.04 -41.98
N LYS A 227 31.22 3.04 -42.86
CA LYS A 227 30.08 3.22 -43.79
C LYS A 227 29.88 2.05 -44.75
N LYS A 228 30.92 1.23 -44.97
CA LYS A 228 30.84 0.05 -45.85
C LYS A 228 30.19 -1.16 -45.19
N LEU A 229 29.88 -1.08 -43.88
CA LEU A 229 29.27 -2.15 -43.08
C LEU A 229 29.87 -3.54 -43.37
N PRO A 230 31.21 -3.69 -43.33
CA PRO A 230 31.83 -4.98 -43.62
C PRO A 230 31.41 -5.99 -42.55
N PHE A 231 30.92 -7.14 -42.97
CA PHE A 231 30.54 -8.24 -42.08
C PHE A 231 31.11 -9.56 -42.56
N THR A 232 31.37 -10.45 -41.62
CA THR A 232 31.70 -11.84 -41.87
C THR A 232 30.43 -12.67 -41.76
N LYS A 233 30.24 -13.59 -42.71
CA LYS A 233 29.19 -14.61 -42.65
C LYS A 233 29.85 -15.99 -42.66
N THR A 234 29.60 -16.76 -41.61
CA THR A 234 30.08 -18.14 -41.48
C THR A 234 28.87 -19.07 -41.45
N ALA A 235 28.77 -19.98 -42.42
CA ALA A 235 27.78 -21.06 -42.38
C ALA A 235 28.30 -22.21 -41.53
N PHE A 236 27.45 -22.80 -40.71
CA PHE A 236 27.79 -23.96 -39.88
C PHE A 236 26.72 -25.03 -40.00
N LYS A 237 27.14 -26.30 -39.99
CA LYS A 237 26.22 -27.44 -39.85
C LYS A 237 25.80 -27.66 -38.41
N GLN A 238 26.73 -27.46 -37.49
CA GLN A 238 26.50 -27.52 -36.05
C GLN A 238 27.31 -26.44 -35.36
N TYR A 239 26.68 -25.71 -34.46
CA TYR A 239 27.31 -24.67 -33.65
C TYR A 239 26.88 -24.84 -32.21
N VAL A 240 27.85 -25.09 -31.34
CA VAL A 240 27.62 -25.34 -29.93
C VAL A 240 27.92 -24.08 -29.15
N LEU A 241 26.90 -23.55 -28.47
CA LEU A 241 27.04 -22.43 -27.57
C LEU A 241 26.88 -22.91 -26.13
N ASN A 242 27.98 -22.88 -25.38
CA ASN A 242 27.94 -23.15 -23.95
C ASN A 242 27.60 -21.85 -23.22
N ILE A 243 26.46 -21.84 -22.56
CA ILE A 243 26.06 -20.76 -21.69
C ILE A 243 26.47 -21.18 -20.29
N ASP A 244 27.44 -20.46 -19.73
CA ASP A 244 27.86 -20.67 -18.36
C ASP A 244 26.76 -20.21 -17.41
N LEU A 245 26.13 -21.18 -16.76
CA LEU A 245 25.11 -20.99 -15.74
C LEU A 245 25.65 -21.46 -14.38
N SER A 246 26.98 -21.53 -14.18
CA SER A 246 27.59 -21.86 -12.89
C SER A 246 27.21 -20.87 -11.77
N GLU A 247 26.75 -19.65 -12.14
CA GLU A 247 26.11 -18.72 -11.19
C GLU A 247 24.67 -19.13 -10.78
N LEU A 248 24.02 -20.02 -11.54
CA LEU A 248 22.61 -20.41 -11.50
C LEU A 248 22.34 -21.89 -11.16
N ASP A 249 23.30 -22.81 -11.29
CA ASP A 249 23.06 -24.26 -11.09
C ASP A 249 23.57 -24.81 -9.74
N ASN A 250 24.56 -24.16 -9.13
CA ASN A 250 24.95 -24.40 -7.72
C ASN A 250 23.96 -23.77 -6.73
N VAL A 251 22.68 -23.90 -7.03
CA VAL A 251 21.59 -23.39 -6.23
C VAL A 251 21.13 -24.51 -5.32
N ASP A 252 21.93 -24.74 -4.29
CA ASP A 252 21.46 -25.45 -3.11
C ASP A 252 20.12 -24.80 -2.69
N MET A 253 19.06 -25.61 -2.67
CA MET A 253 17.69 -25.17 -2.37
C MET A 253 17.58 -24.56 -0.97
N ASP A 254 18.54 -24.88 -0.10
CA ASP A 254 18.67 -24.38 1.26
C ASP A 254 19.71 -23.22 1.35
N ASN A 255 20.37 -22.85 0.25
CA ASN A 255 21.39 -21.79 0.18
C ASN A 255 20.78 -20.39 0.31
N GLN A 256 21.29 -19.60 1.25
CA GLN A 256 20.76 -18.27 1.59
C GLN A 256 21.58 -17.15 0.94
N ARG A 257 21.77 -17.21 -0.39
CA ARG A 257 22.56 -16.20 -1.13
C ARG A 257 21.94 -14.80 -1.09
N TYR A 258 20.63 -14.69 -0.87
CA TYR A 258 19.91 -13.41 -0.81
C TYR A 258 19.32 -13.15 0.59
N SER A 259 19.83 -12.12 1.28
CA SER A 259 19.49 -11.83 2.70
C SER A 259 18.94 -10.42 2.99
N LYS A 260 18.82 -9.53 2.00
CA LYS A 260 18.61 -8.08 2.24
C LYS A 260 17.21 -7.54 1.90
N GLY A 261 16.17 -8.37 1.87
CA GLY A 261 14.80 -7.87 1.74
C GLY A 261 14.30 -7.21 3.02
N TYR A 262 13.51 -6.13 2.94
CA TYR A 262 12.96 -5.45 4.13
C TYR A 262 12.17 -6.40 5.05
N ASN A 263 11.40 -7.34 4.50
CA ASN A 263 10.66 -8.35 5.27
C ASN A 263 11.55 -9.47 5.86
N MET A 264 12.82 -9.56 5.44
CA MET A 264 13.78 -10.57 5.87
C MET A 264 14.58 -10.15 7.10
N LEU A 265 14.43 -8.90 7.56
CA LEU A 265 15.23 -8.37 8.65
C LEU A 265 14.44 -8.38 9.96
N ASN A 266 15.17 -8.58 11.06
CA ASN A 266 14.66 -8.34 12.40
C ASN A 266 14.80 -6.84 12.73
N VAL A 267 14.27 -6.41 13.87
CA VAL A 267 14.29 -5.00 14.30
C VAL A 267 15.71 -4.42 14.31
N ASN A 268 16.67 -5.11 14.92
CA ASN A 268 18.04 -4.58 15.04
C ASN A 268 18.71 -4.43 13.67
N ALA A 269 18.54 -5.42 12.80
CA ALA A 269 19.07 -5.36 11.44
C ALA A 269 18.34 -4.31 10.59
N LEU A 270 17.03 -4.10 10.79
CA LEU A 270 16.27 -3.04 10.15
C LEU A 270 16.80 -1.67 10.54
N VAL A 271 17.03 -1.41 11.83
CA VAL A 271 17.57 -0.12 12.30
C VAL A 271 18.92 0.17 11.64
N ASN A 272 19.84 -0.80 11.65
CA ASN A 272 21.16 -0.63 11.03
C ASN A 272 21.09 -0.39 9.50
N GLU A 273 20.20 -1.11 8.81
CA GLU A 273 20.01 -0.95 7.37
C GLU A 273 19.33 0.39 7.04
N ILE A 274 18.36 0.83 7.85
CA ILE A 274 17.71 2.15 7.72
C ILE A 274 18.75 3.26 7.87
N ASP A 275 19.62 3.19 8.88
CA ASP A 275 20.68 4.19 9.08
C ASP A 275 21.62 4.25 7.87
N THR A 276 22.06 3.08 7.39
CA THR A 276 22.93 2.98 6.22
C THR A 276 22.26 3.53 4.96
N LEU A 277 21.00 3.16 4.70
CA LEU A 277 20.23 3.63 3.54
C LEU A 277 19.92 5.13 3.63
N SER A 278 19.66 5.65 4.82
CA SER A 278 19.41 7.07 5.08
C SER A 278 20.65 7.91 4.73
N ILE A 279 21.83 7.50 5.22
CA ILE A 279 23.11 8.13 4.87
C ILE A 279 23.32 8.08 3.36
N GLN A 280 23.14 6.90 2.73
CA GLN A 280 23.28 6.76 1.28
C GLN A 280 22.34 7.70 0.52
N VAL A 281 21.07 7.83 0.92
CA VAL A 281 20.11 8.73 0.25
C VAL A 281 20.56 10.18 0.36
N ASN A 282 21.08 10.60 1.53
CA ASN A 282 21.56 11.96 1.76
C ASN A 282 22.83 12.27 0.96
N ASP A 283 23.85 11.40 1.04
CA ASP A 283 25.12 11.57 0.33
C ASP A 283 24.91 11.60 -1.19
N ASN A 284 24.04 10.73 -1.71
CA ASN A 284 23.71 10.74 -3.12
C ASN A 284 22.96 12.01 -3.54
N THR A 285 22.09 12.54 -2.68
CA THR A 285 21.40 13.80 -2.95
C THR A 285 22.38 14.96 -3.01
N GLN A 286 23.37 15.00 -2.11
CA GLN A 286 24.45 16.00 -2.13
C GLN A 286 25.33 15.83 -3.38
N ALA A 287 25.74 14.61 -3.71
CA ALA A 287 26.54 14.33 -4.90
C ALA A 287 25.84 14.74 -6.20
N ILE A 288 24.52 14.52 -6.30
CA ILE A 288 23.71 14.99 -7.44
C ILE A 288 23.72 16.52 -7.51
N ALA A 289 23.54 17.21 -6.37
CA ALA A 289 23.57 18.67 -6.32
C ALA A 289 24.94 19.22 -6.74
N ASP A 290 26.03 18.63 -6.27
CA ASP A 290 27.39 18.99 -6.64
C ASP A 290 27.68 18.73 -8.12
N GLU A 291 27.24 17.60 -8.67
CA GLU A 291 27.40 17.29 -10.09
C GLU A 291 26.64 18.29 -10.98
N ILE A 292 25.40 18.64 -10.61
CA ILE A 292 24.61 19.65 -11.32
C ILE A 292 25.29 21.01 -11.21
N ASN A 293 25.76 21.41 -10.03
CA ASN A 293 26.48 22.66 -9.81
C ASN A 293 27.79 22.73 -10.60
N ARG A 294 28.51 21.60 -10.75
CA ARG A 294 29.72 21.54 -11.58
C ARG A 294 29.42 21.67 -13.07
N ARG A 295 28.33 21.04 -13.55
CA ARG A 295 27.93 21.12 -14.96
C ARG A 295 27.27 22.43 -15.35
N GLY A 296 26.54 23.05 -14.42
CA GLY A 296 25.79 24.31 -14.64
C GLY A 296 26.47 25.58 -14.14
N GLY A 297 27.54 25.46 -13.33
CA GLY A 297 28.06 26.58 -12.54
C GLY A 297 29.27 27.30 -13.13
N PHE A 298 29.27 28.63 -12.91
CA PHE A 298 30.40 29.57 -13.04
C PHE A 298 31.71 29.11 -12.38
N LYS A 299 31.67 28.18 -11.41
CA LYS A 299 32.83 27.72 -10.63
C LYS A 299 33.86 26.96 -11.48
N GLU A 300 33.42 26.18 -12.48
CA GLU A 300 34.33 25.51 -13.43
C GLU A 300 34.74 26.42 -14.60
N LEU A 301 33.87 27.36 -15.00
CA LEU A 301 34.25 28.44 -15.92
C LEU A 301 35.45 29.22 -15.38
N ASN A 302 35.45 29.55 -14.09
CA ASN A 302 36.53 30.28 -13.43
C ASN A 302 37.82 29.46 -13.22
N ARG A 303 37.77 28.13 -13.40
CA ARG A 303 38.92 27.24 -13.17
C ARG A 303 39.78 27.05 -14.43
N ASN A 304 39.14 27.04 -15.60
CA ASN A 304 39.83 26.89 -16.89
C ASN A 304 40.15 28.23 -17.56
N LEU A 305 39.49 29.30 -17.13
CA LEU A 305 39.85 30.65 -17.47
C LEU A 305 40.86 31.13 -16.41
N LYS A 306 42.15 31.15 -16.73
CA LYS A 306 43.11 32.09 -16.09
C LYS A 306 42.71 33.53 -16.48
N ILE A 307 41.47 33.93 -16.24
CA ILE A 307 41.15 35.34 -16.22
C ILE A 307 41.69 35.80 -14.87
N ASP A 308 42.66 36.70 -14.92
CA ASP A 308 43.15 37.47 -13.79
C ASP A 308 42.05 38.45 -13.31
N THR A 309 40.90 37.90 -12.90
CA THR A 309 39.72 38.64 -12.42
C THR A 309 39.80 38.85 -10.91
N THR A 310 40.79 38.28 -10.21
CA THR A 310 40.87 38.36 -8.75
C THR A 310 41.21 39.77 -8.25
N GLY A 311 41.83 40.61 -9.07
CA GLY A 311 42.01 42.05 -8.81
C GLY A 311 40.80 42.90 -9.19
N LYS A 312 40.47 42.95 -10.49
CA LYS A 312 39.44 43.85 -11.03
C LYS A 312 38.00 43.46 -10.68
N PHE A 313 37.68 42.17 -10.58
CA PHE A 313 36.31 41.72 -10.26
C PHE A 313 36.01 41.86 -8.76
N LYS A 314 37.04 41.77 -7.91
CA LYS A 314 36.91 42.01 -6.47
C LYS A 314 36.60 43.48 -6.19
N GLU A 315 37.25 44.40 -6.90
CA GLU A 315 36.92 45.84 -6.89
C GLU A 315 35.52 46.13 -7.45
N LEU A 316 35.17 45.53 -8.59
CA LEU A 316 33.84 45.68 -9.20
C LEU A 316 32.73 45.13 -8.28
N SER A 317 32.95 43.98 -7.64
CA SER A 317 31.99 43.38 -6.71
C SER A 317 31.78 44.23 -5.44
N LYS A 318 32.84 44.87 -4.93
CA LYS A 318 32.80 45.75 -3.76
C LYS A 318 32.03 47.04 -4.06
N ASN A 319 32.15 47.55 -5.28
CA ASN A 319 31.40 48.73 -5.74
C ASN A 319 29.94 48.41 -6.09
N ILE A 320 29.64 47.19 -6.55
CA ILE A 320 28.27 46.74 -6.85
C ILE A 320 27.49 46.41 -5.56
N LEU A 321 28.13 45.80 -4.56
CA LEU A 321 27.50 45.47 -3.27
C LEU A 321 27.11 46.71 -2.45
N LYS A 322 27.74 47.87 -2.68
CA LYS A 322 27.34 49.14 -2.04
C LYS A 322 26.10 49.80 -2.65
N LYS A 323 25.59 49.32 -3.79
CA LYS A 323 24.54 50.02 -4.56
C LYS A 323 23.35 49.13 -4.94
N THR A 324 23.06 48.11 -4.15
CA THR A 324 21.95 47.18 -4.46
C THR A 324 20.90 47.20 -3.35
N ASP A 325 20.14 48.30 -3.29
CA ASP A 325 18.82 48.32 -2.63
C ASP A 325 17.67 48.62 -3.60
N THR A 326 17.94 48.63 -4.91
CA THR A 326 16.89 48.81 -5.91
C THR A 326 17.04 47.81 -7.07
N LEU A 327 16.04 46.93 -7.12
CA LEU A 327 15.59 46.07 -8.21
C LEU A 327 15.96 46.57 -9.62
N LYS A 328 16.63 45.71 -10.42
CA LYS A 328 16.19 45.35 -11.79
C LYS A 328 17.13 44.32 -12.45
N LYS A 329 16.49 43.37 -13.15
CA LYS A 329 17.03 42.53 -14.24
C LYS A 329 18.11 43.25 -15.06
N SER A 330 19.40 43.08 -14.75
CA SER A 330 20.48 43.44 -15.67
C SER A 330 21.79 42.79 -15.21
N LYS A 331 21.97 41.50 -15.54
CA LYS A 331 23.28 40.84 -15.39
C LYS A 331 23.49 39.62 -16.29
N VAL A 332 22.59 39.37 -17.25
CA VAL A 332 22.75 38.33 -18.29
C VAL A 332 23.21 38.94 -19.63
N GLN A 333 23.00 40.24 -19.84
CA GLN A 333 23.35 40.95 -21.08
C GLN A 333 24.87 41.00 -21.32
N ASP A 334 25.66 41.33 -20.28
CA ASP A 334 27.12 41.56 -20.38
C ASP A 334 27.92 40.37 -20.94
N THR A 335 27.48 39.13 -20.70
CA THR A 335 28.15 37.93 -21.21
C THR A 335 27.81 37.59 -22.67
N LEU A 336 26.61 37.94 -23.13
CA LEU A 336 26.22 37.73 -24.53
C LEU A 336 26.90 38.77 -25.44
N ASP A 337 27.07 40.00 -24.96
CA ASP A 337 27.69 41.09 -25.70
C ASP A 337 29.19 40.82 -25.93
N LEU A 338 29.89 40.26 -24.93
CA LEU A 338 31.28 39.78 -25.06
C LEU A 338 31.45 38.67 -26.10
N ILE A 339 30.47 37.77 -26.25
CA ILE A 339 30.50 36.71 -27.27
C ILE A 339 30.18 37.30 -28.66
N ASN A 340 29.33 38.33 -28.70
CA ASN A 340 28.91 38.95 -29.94
C ASN A 340 30.01 39.78 -30.61
N ASP A 341 30.85 40.44 -29.83
CA ASP A 341 31.89 41.33 -30.37
C ASP A 341 33.23 40.63 -30.66
N ARG A 342 33.51 39.47 -30.04
CA ARG A 342 34.85 38.86 -30.05
C ARG A 342 35.00 37.56 -30.83
N PHE A 343 33.90 36.97 -31.32
CA PHE A 343 33.93 35.66 -31.98
C PHE A 343 33.32 35.71 -33.39
N THR A 344 33.88 34.92 -34.30
CA THR A 344 33.33 34.75 -35.66
C THR A 344 31.98 34.01 -35.62
N LEU A 345 31.14 34.20 -36.65
CA LEU A 345 29.82 33.53 -36.73
C LEU A 345 29.91 32.00 -36.54
N LYS A 346 30.94 31.37 -37.10
CA LYS A 346 31.20 29.93 -36.94
C LYS A 346 31.50 29.54 -35.48
N GLN A 347 32.30 30.34 -34.78
CA GLN A 347 32.61 30.13 -33.36
C GLN A 347 31.37 30.36 -32.48
N LYS A 348 30.54 31.37 -32.78
CA LYS A 348 29.27 31.59 -32.08
C LYS A 348 28.37 30.36 -32.16
N VAL A 349 28.16 29.82 -33.36
CA VAL A 349 27.34 28.60 -33.57
C VAL A 349 27.91 27.41 -32.79
N GLN A 350 29.23 27.22 -32.77
CA GLN A 350 29.86 26.15 -31.99
C GLN A 350 29.65 26.32 -30.47
N ILE A 351 29.78 27.54 -29.95
CA ILE A 351 29.54 27.85 -28.54
C ILE A 351 28.08 27.59 -28.16
N TYR A 352 27.12 28.01 -29.00
CA TYR A 352 25.70 27.74 -28.80
C TYR A 352 25.39 26.23 -28.80
N ASN A 353 25.93 25.48 -29.75
CA ASN A 353 25.73 24.02 -29.82
C ASN A 353 26.34 23.29 -28.61
N LEU A 354 27.50 23.74 -28.13
CA LEU A 354 28.12 23.21 -26.91
C LEU A 354 27.27 23.54 -25.67
N ALA A 355 26.80 24.78 -25.54
CA ALA A 355 25.92 25.19 -24.45
C ALA A 355 24.61 24.39 -24.45
N PHE A 356 23.99 24.24 -25.62
CA PHE A 356 22.78 23.46 -25.80
C PHE A 356 23.00 21.99 -25.41
N SER A 357 24.07 21.37 -25.91
CA SER A 357 24.42 19.97 -25.58
C SER A 357 24.71 19.76 -24.10
N ASN A 358 25.34 20.75 -23.43
CA ASN A 358 25.58 20.70 -21.99
C ASN A 358 24.28 20.81 -21.18
N ILE A 359 23.39 21.74 -21.53
CA ILE A 359 22.09 21.90 -20.87
C ILE A 359 21.24 20.64 -21.04
N ASP A 360 21.17 20.10 -22.25
CA ASP A 360 20.47 18.87 -22.59
C ASP A 360 21.04 17.65 -21.83
N GLY A 361 22.37 17.57 -21.69
CA GLY A 361 23.04 16.59 -20.84
C GLY A 361 22.70 16.71 -19.35
N VAL A 362 22.63 17.94 -18.83
CA VAL A 362 22.21 18.22 -17.44
C VAL A 362 20.76 17.81 -17.23
N LEU A 363 19.87 18.14 -18.16
CA LEU A 363 18.44 17.82 -18.08
C LEU A 363 18.21 16.31 -18.04
N ARG A 364 18.86 15.54 -18.94
CA ARG A 364 18.84 14.06 -18.89
C ARG A 364 19.38 13.50 -17.57
N LYS A 365 20.48 14.07 -17.08
CA LYS A 365 21.08 13.63 -15.81
C LYS A 365 20.14 13.93 -14.63
N LEU A 366 19.48 15.09 -14.63
CA LEU A 366 18.53 15.47 -13.58
C LEU A 366 17.31 14.54 -13.59
N GLN A 367 16.74 14.27 -14.76
CA GLN A 367 15.62 13.33 -14.91
C GLN A 367 15.98 11.91 -14.42
N SER A 368 17.15 11.40 -14.81
CA SER A 368 17.60 10.07 -14.35
C SER A 368 17.93 10.05 -12.85
N SER A 369 18.56 11.10 -12.34
CA SER A 369 18.87 11.24 -10.91
C SER A 369 17.61 11.37 -10.05
N GLN A 370 16.58 12.05 -10.55
CA GLN A 370 15.28 12.14 -9.89
C GLN A 370 14.63 10.76 -9.76
N LYS A 371 14.52 10.01 -10.87
CA LYS A 371 13.98 8.63 -10.84
C LYS A 371 14.75 7.73 -9.87
N MET A 372 16.08 7.83 -9.87
CA MET A 372 16.95 7.04 -9.00
C MET A 372 16.79 7.43 -7.51
N ARG A 373 16.63 8.73 -7.23
CA ARG A 373 16.36 9.24 -5.89
C ARG A 373 15.00 8.79 -5.38
N GLU A 374 13.95 8.87 -6.20
CA GLU A 374 12.61 8.38 -5.86
C GLU A 374 12.62 6.87 -5.57
N ALA A 375 13.30 6.08 -6.39
CA ALA A 375 13.45 4.64 -6.17
C ALA A 375 14.18 4.31 -4.85
N ARG A 376 15.27 5.03 -4.53
CA ARG A 376 16.02 4.85 -3.27
C ARG A 376 15.22 5.30 -2.05
N LYS A 377 14.49 6.41 -2.15
CA LYS A 377 13.60 6.87 -1.08
C LYS A 377 12.46 5.88 -0.85
N ARG A 378 11.85 5.37 -1.93
CA ARG A 378 10.84 4.30 -1.85
C ARG A 378 11.39 3.05 -1.18
N ALA A 379 12.63 2.67 -1.49
CA ALA A 379 13.30 1.56 -0.81
C ALA A 379 13.43 1.84 0.69
N LEU A 380 14.02 2.98 1.09
CA LEU A 380 14.15 3.39 2.49
C LEU A 380 12.81 3.36 3.25
N ASN A 381 11.76 3.92 2.65
CA ASN A 381 10.41 3.92 3.22
C ASN A 381 9.91 2.50 3.51
N LYS A 382 10.22 1.50 2.67
CA LYS A 382 9.85 0.09 2.93
C LYS A 382 10.53 -0.49 4.15
N PHE A 383 11.80 -0.15 4.39
CA PHE A 383 12.52 -0.62 5.58
C PHE A 383 11.94 0.03 6.85
N GLU A 384 11.70 1.35 6.83
CA GLU A 384 11.06 2.05 7.94
C GLU A 384 9.64 1.52 8.25
N MET A 385 8.82 1.29 7.21
CA MET A 385 7.49 0.69 7.39
C MET A 385 7.58 -0.71 7.97
N SER A 386 8.52 -1.55 7.49
CA SER A 386 8.68 -2.92 8.01
C SER A 386 9.05 -2.92 9.49
N LEU A 387 9.85 -1.95 9.94
CA LEU A 387 10.16 -1.77 11.36
C LEU A 387 8.89 -1.51 12.17
N HIS A 388 8.08 -0.53 11.73
CA HIS A 388 6.85 -0.18 12.42
C HIS A 388 5.78 -1.27 12.39
N ASP A 389 5.66 -2.01 11.28
CA ASP A 389 4.73 -3.12 11.12
C ASP A 389 4.95 -4.23 12.15
N LYS A 390 6.21 -4.50 12.52
CA LYS A 390 6.54 -5.50 13.56
C LYS A 390 5.95 -5.12 14.91
N TYR A 391 6.08 -3.87 15.31
CA TYR A 391 5.50 -3.35 16.56
C TYR A 391 3.97 -3.25 16.49
N ALA A 392 3.46 -2.75 15.36
CA ALA A 392 2.03 -2.56 15.15
C ALA A 392 1.25 -3.87 15.24
N LEU A 393 1.82 -5.00 14.79
CA LEU A 393 1.15 -6.31 14.83
C LEU A 393 0.70 -6.71 16.25
N GLY A 394 1.58 -6.59 17.24
CA GLY A 394 1.26 -6.94 18.62
C GLY A 394 0.17 -6.05 19.20
N VAL A 395 0.24 -4.75 18.93
CA VAL A 395 -0.77 -3.77 19.38
C VAL A 395 -2.11 -4.01 18.68
N ALA A 396 -2.11 -4.28 17.38
CA ALA A 396 -3.31 -4.54 16.60
C ALA A 396 -4.09 -5.75 17.13
N CYS A 397 -3.41 -6.83 17.53
CA CYS A 397 -4.05 -8.00 18.15
C CYS A 397 -4.84 -7.63 19.41
N VAL A 398 -4.25 -6.80 20.28
CA VAL A 398 -4.90 -6.34 21.52
C VAL A 398 -6.09 -5.43 21.22
N LEU A 399 -5.91 -4.45 20.33
CA LEU A 399 -6.99 -3.50 20.02
C LEU A 399 -8.16 -4.18 19.30
N LEU A 400 -7.90 -5.11 18.39
CA LEU A 400 -8.96 -5.83 17.69
C LEU A 400 -9.74 -6.77 18.61
N PHE A 401 -9.11 -7.34 19.64
CA PHE A 401 -9.86 -8.02 20.71
C PHE A 401 -10.82 -7.06 21.44
N PHE A 402 -10.35 -5.85 21.80
CA PHE A 402 -11.18 -4.83 22.45
C PHE A 402 -12.20 -4.16 21.52
N VAL A 403 -12.13 -4.39 20.22
CA VAL A 403 -13.25 -4.12 19.31
C VAL A 403 -14.22 -5.29 19.30
N GLY A 404 -13.71 -6.51 19.14
CA GLY A 404 -14.53 -7.69 18.91
C GLY A 404 -15.35 -8.14 20.12
N ALA A 405 -14.73 -8.25 21.30
CA ALA A 405 -15.41 -8.73 22.50
C ALA A 405 -16.59 -7.83 22.92
N PRO A 406 -16.45 -6.49 23.01
CA PRO A 406 -17.57 -5.60 23.30
C PRO A 406 -18.64 -5.61 22.22
N LEU A 407 -18.24 -5.69 20.94
CA LEU A 407 -19.18 -5.70 19.83
C LEU A 407 -20.03 -6.98 19.83
N GLY A 408 -19.42 -8.14 20.08
CA GLY A 408 -20.11 -9.40 20.29
C GLY A 408 -21.14 -9.30 21.43
N ALA A 409 -20.73 -8.81 22.60
CA ALA A 409 -21.62 -8.67 23.75
C ALA A 409 -22.82 -7.72 23.50
N ILE A 410 -22.69 -6.75 22.59
CA ILE A 410 -23.75 -5.81 22.22
C ILE A 410 -24.75 -6.44 21.24
N ILE A 411 -24.29 -7.27 20.30
CA ILE A 411 -25.13 -7.85 19.24
C ILE A 411 -25.82 -9.11 19.77
N ARG A 412 -26.95 -8.91 20.45
CA ARG A 412 -27.72 -9.99 21.12
C ARG A 412 -28.68 -10.78 20.20
N LYS A 413 -28.92 -10.33 18.97
CA LYS A 413 -29.94 -10.91 18.05
C LYS A 413 -29.39 -11.01 16.64
N GLY A 414 -29.51 -12.19 16.01
CA GLY A 414 -29.09 -12.43 14.62
C GLY A 414 -28.47 -13.79 14.32
N GLY A 415 -28.46 -14.75 15.28
CA GLY A 415 -27.78 -16.03 15.13
C GLY A 415 -26.25 -15.89 15.14
N LEU A 416 -25.56 -17.04 15.16
CA LEU A 416 -24.08 -17.12 15.15
C LEU A 416 -23.43 -16.38 13.96
N GLY A 417 -24.16 -16.17 12.85
CA GLY A 417 -23.62 -15.58 11.62
C GLY A 417 -23.45 -14.05 11.64
N LEU A 418 -24.35 -13.30 12.28
CA LEU A 418 -24.34 -11.83 12.20
C LEU A 418 -23.10 -11.19 12.87
N PRO A 419 -22.66 -11.61 14.07
CA PRO A 419 -21.43 -11.10 14.67
C PRO A 419 -20.18 -11.39 13.84
N ILE A 420 -20.16 -12.52 13.11
CA ILE A 420 -19.05 -12.90 12.23
C ILE A 420 -19.00 -11.95 11.04
N VAL A 421 -20.11 -11.73 10.34
CA VAL A 421 -20.15 -10.83 9.16
C VAL A 421 -19.70 -9.42 9.53
N ILE A 422 -20.20 -8.89 10.65
CA ILE A 422 -19.81 -7.55 11.12
C ILE A 422 -18.31 -7.53 11.49
N GLY A 423 -17.81 -8.58 12.14
CA GLY A 423 -16.37 -8.74 12.42
C GLY A 423 -15.52 -8.73 11.15
N VAL A 424 -15.93 -9.47 10.12
CA VAL A 424 -15.24 -9.51 8.81
C VAL A 424 -15.23 -8.12 8.16
N VAL A 425 -16.37 -7.43 8.11
CA VAL A 425 -16.46 -6.08 7.51
C VAL A 425 -15.57 -5.08 8.24
N LEU A 426 -15.54 -5.12 9.58
CA LEU A 426 -14.65 -4.27 10.37
C LEU A 426 -13.18 -4.59 10.13
N PHE A 427 -12.82 -5.88 10.06
CA PHE A 427 -11.46 -6.28 9.73
C PHE A 427 -11.05 -5.82 8.33
N LEU A 428 -11.91 -6.02 7.32
CA LEU A 428 -11.64 -5.57 5.95
C LEU A 428 -11.46 -4.07 5.89
N THR A 429 -12.28 -3.31 6.63
CA THR A 429 -12.14 -1.85 6.72
C THR A 429 -10.78 -1.46 7.33
N TYR A 430 -10.42 -2.08 8.46
CA TYR A 430 -9.11 -1.91 9.09
C TYR A 430 -7.96 -2.25 8.12
N HIS A 431 -8.10 -3.36 7.38
CA HIS A 431 -7.09 -3.86 6.47
C HIS A 431 -6.90 -2.95 5.24
N PHE A 432 -7.99 -2.55 4.59
CA PHE A 432 -7.95 -1.68 3.42
C PHE A 432 -7.38 -0.31 3.76
N ILE A 433 -7.80 0.31 4.87
CA ILE A 433 -7.21 1.58 5.34
C ILE A 433 -5.70 1.41 5.54
N GLY A 434 -5.26 0.29 6.14
CA GLY A 434 -3.86 -0.03 6.28
C GLY A 434 -3.12 -0.16 4.94
N ILE A 435 -3.69 -0.84 3.95
CA ILE A 435 -3.09 -0.98 2.60
C ILE A 435 -2.94 0.40 1.95
N PHE A 436 -3.98 1.23 1.94
CA PHE A 436 -3.92 2.56 1.32
C PHE A 436 -2.88 3.45 2.01
N ALA A 437 -2.82 3.43 3.35
CA ALA A 437 -1.84 4.18 4.12
C ALA A 437 -0.40 3.74 3.81
N LYS A 438 -0.16 2.42 3.75
CA LYS A 438 1.15 1.85 3.40
C LYS A 438 1.57 2.18 1.98
N ASN A 439 0.65 2.08 1.01
CA ASN A 439 0.94 2.46 -0.38
C ASN A 439 1.29 3.94 -0.50
N GLY A 440 0.56 4.83 0.20
CA GLY A 440 0.87 6.25 0.25
C GLY A 440 2.21 6.55 0.94
N ALA A 441 2.58 5.77 1.95
CA ALA A 441 3.88 5.87 2.61
C ALA A 441 5.02 5.38 1.73
N GLU A 442 4.81 4.29 0.99
CA GLU A 442 5.79 3.74 0.05
C GLU A 442 6.20 4.78 -1.00
N GLU A 443 5.23 5.51 -1.55
CA GLU A 443 5.46 6.58 -2.54
C GLU A 443 5.98 7.89 -1.91
N GLY A 444 6.03 7.97 -0.58
CA GLY A 444 6.50 9.14 0.16
C GLY A 444 5.48 10.27 0.25
N GLY A 445 4.19 9.99 0.03
CA GLY A 445 3.07 10.91 0.23
C GLY A 445 2.69 11.09 1.70
N VAL A 446 2.90 10.07 2.54
CA VAL A 446 2.79 10.15 4.00
C VAL A 446 4.04 9.58 4.67
N PRO A 447 4.39 9.99 5.91
CA PRO A 447 5.53 9.42 6.63
C PRO A 447 5.37 7.90 6.86
N PRO A 448 6.43 7.08 6.76
CA PRO A 448 6.38 5.63 6.98
C PRO A 448 5.74 5.20 8.30
N PHE A 449 6.03 5.93 9.39
CA PHE A 449 5.37 5.74 10.68
C PHE A 449 3.84 5.86 10.58
N VAL A 450 3.34 6.92 9.94
CA VAL A 450 1.90 7.12 9.77
C VAL A 450 1.31 6.02 8.90
N GLY A 451 1.98 5.64 7.81
CA GLY A 451 1.54 4.56 6.92
C GLY A 451 1.29 3.23 7.64
N SER A 452 2.22 2.82 8.52
CA SER A 452 2.11 1.57 9.27
C SER A 452 1.13 1.62 10.44
N TRP A 453 0.95 2.78 11.09
CA TRP A 453 0.12 2.90 12.30
C TRP A 453 -1.28 3.46 12.06
N LEU A 454 -1.59 4.04 10.90
CA LEU A 454 -2.86 4.75 10.67
C LEU A 454 -4.10 3.92 11.01
N SER A 455 -4.17 2.68 10.54
CA SER A 455 -5.30 1.79 10.81
C SER A 455 -5.42 1.48 12.30
N THR A 456 -4.29 1.28 12.99
CA THR A 456 -4.22 1.05 14.44
C THR A 456 -4.67 2.29 15.22
N PHE A 457 -4.28 3.50 14.79
CA PHE A 457 -4.72 4.76 15.40
C PHE A 457 -6.21 5.02 15.24
N ILE A 458 -6.82 4.55 14.16
CA ILE A 458 -8.28 4.63 13.97
C ILE A 458 -9.00 3.60 14.86
N VAL A 459 -8.47 2.39 14.97
CA VAL A 459 -9.03 1.32 15.79
C VAL A 459 -8.88 1.59 17.29
N PHE A 460 -7.82 2.27 17.71
CA PHE A 460 -7.57 2.59 19.12
C PHE A 460 -8.74 3.31 19.84
N PRO A 461 -9.21 4.49 19.40
CA PRO A 461 -10.34 5.17 20.02
C PRO A 461 -11.63 4.37 19.88
N LEU A 462 -11.82 3.64 18.78
CA LEU A 462 -12.96 2.76 18.57
C LEU A 462 -13.00 1.62 19.61
N SER A 463 -11.85 1.02 19.91
CA SER A 463 -11.72 -0.07 20.89
C SER A 463 -12.07 0.39 22.30
N ILE A 464 -11.55 1.56 22.71
CA ILE A 464 -11.87 2.18 24.00
C ILE A 464 -13.36 2.51 24.07
N PHE A 465 -13.89 3.11 23.01
CA PHE A 465 -15.28 3.51 22.94
C PHE A 465 -16.25 2.31 23.05
N LEU A 466 -16.03 1.26 22.26
CA LEU A 466 -16.88 0.06 22.28
C LEU A 466 -16.79 -0.66 23.62
N THR A 467 -15.58 -0.77 24.19
CA THR A 467 -15.37 -1.35 25.52
C THR A 467 -16.10 -0.54 26.60
N TYR A 468 -15.93 0.78 26.64
CA TYR A 468 -16.63 1.65 27.59
C TYR A 468 -18.14 1.51 27.47
N ARG A 469 -18.65 1.45 26.23
CA ARG A 469 -20.09 1.35 26.01
C ARG A 469 -20.68 0.02 26.43
N ALA A 470 -20.04 -1.09 26.05
CA ALA A 470 -20.52 -2.42 26.42
C ALA A 470 -20.53 -2.61 27.94
N THR A 471 -19.68 -1.87 28.66
CA THR A 471 -19.53 -1.97 30.11
C THR A 471 -20.46 -1.03 30.89
N THR A 472 -20.93 0.07 30.28
CA THR A 472 -21.81 1.05 30.96
C THR A 472 -23.31 0.75 30.77
N ASP A 473 -23.69 -0.34 30.08
CA ASP A 473 -25.09 -0.75 29.83
C ASP A 473 -26.04 0.35 29.31
N ARG A 474 -25.49 1.45 28.79
CA ARG A 474 -26.29 2.54 28.24
C ARG A 474 -27.05 1.98 27.05
N GLY A 475 -28.38 1.93 27.21
CA GLY A 475 -29.32 1.25 26.35
C GLY A 475 -28.96 1.30 24.87
N PHE A 476 -29.12 0.13 24.25
CA PHE A 476 -28.90 -0.21 22.84
C PHE A 476 -28.80 1.01 21.90
N PHE A 477 -27.68 1.09 21.16
CA PHE A 477 -27.81 1.61 19.80
C PHE A 477 -28.87 0.70 19.17
N SER A 478 -30.00 1.25 18.71
CA SER A 478 -30.84 0.49 17.81
C SER A 478 -29.98 0.28 16.57
N MET A 479 -29.24 -0.84 16.50
CA MET A 479 -28.50 -1.24 15.31
C MET A 479 -29.45 -1.40 14.12
N ASP A 480 -30.77 -1.41 14.34
CA ASP A 480 -31.78 -1.07 13.34
C ASP A 480 -31.39 0.15 12.49
N ILE A 481 -30.68 1.15 13.01
CA ILE A 481 -30.21 2.30 12.24
C ILE A 481 -29.22 1.90 11.11
N PHE A 482 -28.39 0.88 11.33
CA PHE A 482 -27.40 0.39 10.37
C PHE A 482 -27.85 -0.89 9.64
N VAL A 483 -28.67 -1.71 10.29
CA VAL A 483 -29.20 -2.96 9.77
C VAL A 483 -30.48 -2.73 8.97
N GLN A 484 -31.36 -1.78 9.33
CA GLN A 484 -32.58 -1.49 8.54
C GLN A 484 -32.27 -1.02 7.12
N PRO A 485 -31.27 -0.18 6.81
CA PRO A 485 -30.99 0.15 5.42
C PRO A 485 -30.60 -1.08 4.58
N ILE A 486 -29.85 -2.02 5.17
CA ILE A 486 -29.46 -3.28 4.50
C ILE A 486 -30.66 -4.21 4.40
N ARG A 487 -31.44 -4.32 5.47
CA ARG A 487 -32.65 -5.13 5.54
C ARG A 487 -33.72 -4.59 4.62
N ASP A 488 -34.06 -3.30 4.66
CA ASP A 488 -34.94 -2.59 3.73
C ASP A 488 -34.41 -2.69 2.29
N PHE A 489 -33.09 -2.74 2.03
CA PHE A 489 -32.55 -2.94 0.68
C PHE A 489 -32.70 -4.37 0.17
N ILE A 490 -32.55 -5.37 1.06
CA ILE A 490 -32.76 -6.79 0.77
C ILE A 490 -34.27 -7.10 0.67
N GLU A 491 -35.07 -6.57 1.58
CA GLU A 491 -36.55 -6.63 1.61
C GLU A 491 -37.11 -5.89 0.39
N LYS A 492 -36.59 -4.73 -0.03
CA LYS A 492 -37.01 -4.07 -1.28
C LYS A 492 -36.68 -4.88 -2.55
N ARG A 493 -35.78 -5.87 -2.48
CA ARG A 493 -35.56 -6.89 -3.53
C ARG A 493 -36.47 -8.12 -3.38
N SER A 494 -36.95 -8.40 -2.17
CA SER A 494 -37.85 -9.50 -1.82
C SER A 494 -39.34 -9.13 -1.90
N GLU A 495 -39.69 -7.86 -1.75
CA GLU A 495 -41.04 -7.29 -1.65
C GLU A 495 -41.53 -6.77 -3.01
N LYS A 496 -41.38 -7.58 -4.06
CA LYS A 496 -42.38 -7.60 -5.14
C LYS A 496 -43.50 -8.61 -4.86
N SER A 497 -43.51 -9.21 -3.67
CA SER A 497 -44.51 -10.18 -3.23
C SER A 497 -44.86 -9.92 -1.76
N LYS A 498 -46.14 -9.58 -1.54
CA LYS A 498 -46.89 -9.37 -0.28
C LYS A 498 -47.00 -7.95 0.27
N SER A 499 -48.21 -7.44 0.09
CA SER A 499 -48.85 -6.26 0.67
C SER A 499 -49.16 -6.42 2.17
N GLU A 500 -49.27 -5.28 2.86
CA GLU A 500 -50.08 -4.99 4.06
C GLU A 500 -49.96 -5.88 5.30
N LYS A 501 -49.44 -5.29 6.39
CA LYS A 501 -50.14 -5.04 7.67
C LYS A 501 -49.14 -4.55 8.71
N GLU A 502 -49.37 -3.34 9.24
CA GLU A 502 -49.28 -3.01 10.68
C GLU A 502 -49.41 -1.49 10.88
N THR A 503 -50.65 -1.05 11.03
CA THR A 503 -51.00 0.14 11.80
C THR A 503 -50.77 -0.18 13.28
N SER A 504 -49.59 0.20 13.81
CA SER A 504 -49.30 0.14 15.24
C SER A 504 -49.40 1.54 15.87
N GLY A 505 -50.10 1.60 17.01
CA GLY A 505 -50.59 2.77 17.73
C GLY A 505 -49.72 4.03 17.72
N PHE A 506 -50.32 5.13 17.25
CA PHE A 506 -49.84 6.47 17.52
C PHE A 506 -50.06 6.79 19.01
N ASN A 507 -49.00 6.70 19.81
CA ASN A 507 -48.93 7.47 21.05
C ASN A 507 -48.88 8.95 20.65
N VAL A 508 -50.03 9.61 20.72
CA VAL A 508 -50.17 11.04 20.48
C VAL A 508 -49.39 11.79 21.55
N ILE A 509 -48.41 12.58 21.14
CA ILE A 509 -47.65 13.44 22.06
C ILE A 509 -48.34 14.80 22.08
N ALA A 510 -49.03 15.11 23.18
CA ALA A 510 -49.64 16.42 23.40
C ALA A 510 -48.56 17.44 23.80
N LEU A 511 -48.43 18.51 23.02
CA LEU A 511 -47.53 19.64 23.31
C LEU A 511 -48.33 20.94 23.31
N ASP A 512 -47.92 21.91 24.13
CA ASP A 512 -48.43 23.29 24.06
C ASP A 512 -48.08 23.93 22.70
N GLU A 513 -48.92 24.86 22.24
CA GLU A 513 -48.81 25.50 20.92
C GLU A 513 -47.42 26.10 20.67
N LYS A 514 -46.85 26.75 21.71
CA LYS A 514 -45.50 27.34 21.68
C LYS A 514 -44.38 26.30 21.57
N SER A 515 -44.55 25.09 22.10
CA SER A 515 -43.57 24.01 21.96
C SER A 515 -43.74 23.24 20.65
N ARG A 516 -44.95 23.17 20.10
CA ARG A 516 -45.23 22.62 18.78
C ARG A 516 -44.54 23.43 17.67
N ASP A 517 -44.62 24.76 17.75
CA ASP A 517 -43.94 25.63 16.78
C ASP A 517 -42.41 25.56 16.90
N ARG A 518 -41.89 25.47 18.14
CA ARG A 518 -40.46 25.20 18.35
C ARG A 518 -40.03 23.85 17.79
N ALA A 519 -40.83 22.81 17.94
CA ALA A 519 -40.55 21.49 17.38
C ALA A 519 -40.50 21.52 15.84
N LYS A 520 -41.49 22.16 15.19
CA LYS A 520 -41.49 22.36 13.73
C LYS A 520 -40.25 23.13 13.26
N LYS A 521 -39.86 24.18 13.99
CA LYS A 521 -38.64 24.96 13.71
C LYS A 521 -37.37 24.10 13.78
N TYR A 522 -37.20 23.30 14.83
CA TYR A 522 -36.06 22.39 14.93
C TYR A 522 -36.01 21.37 13.79
N VAL A 523 -37.15 20.88 13.29
CA VAL A 523 -37.18 19.98 12.12
C VAL A 523 -36.83 20.70 10.82
N ALA A 524 -37.31 21.93 10.62
CA ALA A 524 -36.96 22.76 9.46
C ALA A 524 -35.46 23.07 9.45
N ASP A 525 -34.92 23.55 10.57
CA ASP A 525 -33.50 23.86 10.73
C ASP A 525 -32.64 22.57 10.63
N PHE A 526 -33.14 21.43 11.10
CA PHE A 526 -32.47 20.14 10.89
C PHE A 526 -32.40 19.78 9.40
N LYS A 527 -33.51 19.93 8.65
CA LYS A 527 -33.57 19.61 7.22
C LYS A 527 -32.58 20.44 6.41
N GLU A 528 -32.52 21.74 6.68
CA GLU A 528 -31.61 22.65 5.98
C GLU A 528 -30.14 22.33 6.29
N ASN A 529 -29.78 22.27 7.58
CA ASN A 529 -28.40 21.99 7.98
C ASN A 529 -27.95 20.59 7.55
N SER A 530 -28.81 19.57 7.65
CA SER A 530 -28.47 18.21 7.22
C SER A 530 -28.31 18.06 5.71
N GLY A 531 -29.08 18.82 4.91
CA GLY A 531 -28.89 18.89 3.46
C GLY A 531 -27.54 19.47 3.08
N LEU A 532 -27.12 20.56 3.73
CA LEU A 532 -25.82 21.19 3.52
C LEU A 532 -24.64 20.27 3.91
N VAL A 533 -24.79 19.45 4.94
CA VAL A 533 -23.75 18.49 5.34
C VAL A 533 -23.51 17.45 4.23
N ILE A 534 -24.56 16.97 3.57
CA ILE A 534 -24.43 15.98 2.49
C ILE A 534 -23.81 16.59 1.23
N THR A 535 -24.25 17.79 0.85
CA THR A 535 -23.69 18.48 -0.32
C THR A 535 -22.21 18.78 -0.10
N LEU A 536 -21.83 19.27 1.08
CA LEU A 536 -20.44 19.50 1.45
C LEU A 536 -19.63 18.19 1.47
N PHE A 537 -20.19 17.09 1.98
CA PHE A 537 -19.53 15.78 1.95
C PHE A 537 -19.24 15.31 0.52
N ILE A 538 -20.22 15.41 -0.38
CA ILE A 538 -20.06 15.03 -1.80
C ILE A 538 -19.01 15.91 -2.47
N ILE A 539 -19.04 17.23 -2.24
CA ILE A 539 -18.05 18.17 -2.75
C ILE A 539 -16.65 17.80 -2.24
N LEU A 540 -16.49 17.53 -0.94
CA LEU A 540 -15.20 17.12 -0.37
C LEU A 540 -14.69 15.82 -1.02
N VAL A 541 -15.53 14.81 -1.20
CA VAL A 541 -15.13 13.55 -1.84
C VAL A 541 -14.65 13.81 -3.27
N ILE A 542 -15.42 14.58 -4.06
CA ILE A 542 -15.05 14.92 -5.44
C ILE A 542 -13.73 15.70 -5.47
N VAL A 543 -13.59 16.72 -4.62
CA VAL A 543 -12.36 17.54 -4.55
C VAL A 543 -11.16 16.68 -4.16
N ASN A 544 -11.29 15.76 -3.20
CA ASN A 544 -10.19 14.87 -2.81
C ASN A 544 -9.81 13.88 -3.92
N VAL A 545 -10.79 13.36 -4.68
CA VAL A 545 -10.52 12.54 -5.87
C VAL A 545 -9.80 13.35 -6.95
N VAL A 546 -10.24 14.60 -7.19
CA VAL A 546 -9.60 15.51 -8.15
C VAL A 546 -8.18 15.87 -7.73
N ILE A 547 -7.93 16.15 -6.45
CA ILE A 547 -6.58 16.38 -5.90
C ILE A 547 -5.69 15.16 -6.13
N MET A 548 -6.21 13.95 -5.91
CA MET A 548 -5.48 12.70 -6.13
C MET A 548 -5.09 12.52 -7.61
N ILE A 549 -5.92 12.99 -8.55
CA ILE A 549 -5.65 12.94 -9.99
C ILE A 549 -4.63 14.03 -10.41
N ILE A 550 -4.80 15.26 -9.94
CA ILE A 550 -4.01 16.43 -10.38
C ILE A 550 -2.63 16.51 -9.73
N SER A 551 -2.47 16.03 -8.49
CA SER A 551 -1.19 16.09 -7.74
C SER A 551 -0.01 15.37 -8.40
N LYS A 552 -0.25 14.72 -9.53
CA LYS A 552 0.76 14.04 -10.34
C LYS A 552 1.63 14.97 -11.21
N ASP A 553 1.20 16.20 -11.53
CA ASP A 553 1.88 16.97 -12.60
C ASP A 553 2.18 18.49 -12.40
N THR A 554 1.71 19.20 -11.35
CA THR A 554 1.93 20.67 -11.27
C THR A 554 2.30 21.22 -9.89
N LEU A 555 3.35 22.07 -9.84
CA LEU A 555 3.91 22.65 -8.60
C LEU A 555 3.09 23.81 -7.99
N GLY A 556 2.20 24.46 -8.77
CA GLY A 556 1.46 25.67 -8.34
C GLY A 556 0.28 25.42 -7.40
N ASP A 557 -0.18 24.17 -7.34
CA ASP A 557 -1.43 23.75 -6.68
C ASP A 557 -1.26 23.32 -5.22
N LYS A 558 -0.02 23.35 -4.70
CA LYS A 558 0.35 22.76 -3.40
C LYS A 558 -0.14 23.52 -2.16
N VAL A 559 -0.65 24.75 -2.30
CA VAL A 559 -1.09 25.58 -1.16
C VAL A 559 -2.59 25.89 -1.22
N LEU A 560 -3.11 26.25 -2.39
CA LEU A 560 -4.52 26.62 -2.56
C LEU A 560 -5.47 25.43 -2.36
N LEU A 561 -5.17 24.26 -2.93
CA LEU A 561 -6.03 23.08 -2.82
C LEU A 561 -6.14 22.53 -1.38
N PRO A 562 -5.04 22.42 -0.61
CA PRO A 562 -5.14 22.08 0.81
C PRO A 562 -5.92 23.11 1.62
N LEU A 563 -5.78 24.40 1.33
CA LEU A 563 -6.52 25.47 2.02
C LEU A 563 -8.04 25.35 1.79
N PHE A 564 -8.47 25.14 0.53
CA PHE A 564 -9.88 24.91 0.20
C PHE A 564 -10.43 23.64 0.85
N ASN A 565 -9.63 22.58 0.94
CA ASN A 565 -10.02 21.33 1.60
C ASN A 565 -10.20 21.53 3.11
N VAL A 566 -9.30 22.28 3.77
CA VAL A 566 -9.41 22.64 5.19
C VAL A 566 -10.64 23.52 5.45
N LEU A 567 -10.90 24.52 4.62
CA LEU A 567 -12.08 25.38 4.72
C LEU A 567 -13.38 24.58 4.49
N GLY A 568 -13.39 23.68 3.50
CA GLY A 568 -14.49 22.76 3.26
C GLY A 568 -14.77 21.85 4.45
N LEU A 569 -13.71 21.29 5.06
CA LEU A 569 -13.81 20.41 6.21
C LEU A 569 -14.31 21.16 7.45
N LEU A 570 -13.85 22.41 7.68
CA LEU A 570 -14.38 23.27 8.74
C LEU A 570 -15.87 23.57 8.54
N SER A 571 -16.27 23.94 7.33
CA SER A 571 -17.67 24.18 6.98
C SER A 571 -18.53 22.94 7.23
N TYR A 572 -18.06 21.77 6.78
CA TYR A 572 -18.70 20.47 7.00
C TYR A 572 -18.92 20.20 8.50
N VAL A 573 -17.89 20.41 9.33
CA VAL A 573 -17.96 20.22 10.78
C VAL A 573 -18.96 21.18 11.44
N ILE A 574 -19.00 22.44 11.00
CA ILE A 574 -19.92 23.45 11.55
C ILE A 574 -21.38 23.09 11.23
N PHE A 575 -21.71 22.75 10.00
CA PHE A 575 -23.07 22.37 9.63
C PHE A 575 -23.49 21.03 10.26
N PHE A 576 -22.54 20.12 10.44
CA PHE A 576 -22.75 18.88 11.18
C PHE A 576 -23.11 19.16 12.65
N LEU A 577 -22.38 20.07 13.31
CA LEU A 577 -22.66 20.53 14.66
C LEU A 577 -24.07 21.15 14.77
N LYS A 578 -24.44 22.02 13.83
CA LYS A 578 -25.78 22.65 13.79
C LYS A 578 -26.88 21.62 13.57
N SER A 579 -26.72 20.71 12.62
CA SER A 579 -27.68 19.63 12.37
C SER A 579 -27.88 18.76 13.63
N TYR A 580 -26.79 18.42 14.33
CA TYR A 580 -26.87 17.67 15.58
C TYR A 580 -27.61 18.43 16.67
N HIS A 581 -27.30 19.72 16.85
CA HIS A 581 -27.96 20.57 17.84
C HIS A 581 -29.48 20.60 17.61
N ASN A 582 -29.91 20.78 16.36
CA ASN A 582 -31.33 20.82 16.01
C ASN A 582 -32.04 19.48 16.23
N PHE A 583 -31.36 18.38 15.89
CA PHE A 583 -31.85 17.04 16.18
C PHE A 583 -32.03 16.82 17.69
N GLN A 584 -31.04 17.21 18.50
CA GLN A 584 -31.14 17.12 19.97
C GLN A 584 -32.26 18.01 20.53
N GLY A 585 -32.36 19.25 20.06
CA GLY A 585 -33.38 20.20 20.50
C GLY A 585 -34.80 19.66 20.29
N PHE A 586 -35.06 19.05 19.13
CA PHE A 586 -36.33 18.37 18.84
C PHE A 586 -36.61 17.22 19.82
N TYR A 587 -35.64 16.33 20.04
CA TYR A 587 -35.84 15.16 20.92
C TYR A 587 -35.92 15.52 22.41
N GLN A 588 -35.34 16.64 22.82
CA GLN A 588 -35.53 17.19 24.17
C GLN A 588 -36.96 17.71 24.38
N LEU A 589 -37.54 18.39 23.40
CA LEU A 589 -38.91 18.91 23.45
C LEU A 589 -39.97 17.80 23.58
N ILE A 590 -39.84 16.72 22.82
CA ILE A 590 -40.82 15.61 22.84
C ILE A 590 -40.59 14.60 23.99
N GLN A 591 -39.74 14.95 24.97
CA GLN A 591 -39.38 14.13 26.14
C GLN A 591 -38.96 12.67 25.86
N LYS A 592 -38.60 12.32 24.61
CA LYS A 592 -38.06 11.00 24.27
C LYS A 592 -36.61 10.91 24.77
N ARG A 593 -36.40 10.27 25.93
CA ARG A 593 -35.09 10.06 26.60
C ARG A 593 -34.10 9.13 25.86
N LYS A 594 -33.99 9.19 24.53
CA LYS A 594 -32.89 8.53 23.81
C LYS A 594 -31.88 9.58 23.36
N LYS A 595 -31.04 10.05 24.28
CA LYS A 595 -29.85 10.86 23.95
C LYS A 595 -28.79 9.96 23.31
N PRO A 596 -28.46 10.06 22.01
CA PRO A 596 -27.17 9.59 21.55
C PRO A 596 -26.08 10.40 22.26
N SER A 597 -25.13 9.73 22.92
CA SER A 597 -24.02 10.40 23.63
C SER A 597 -23.28 11.33 22.67
N GLY A 598 -23.20 12.63 22.99
CA GLY A 598 -22.64 13.66 22.11
C GLY A 598 -21.28 13.31 21.50
N ILE A 599 -20.37 12.76 22.31
CA ILE A 599 -19.02 12.36 21.88
C ILE A 599 -19.03 11.27 20.79
N LEU A 600 -19.97 10.32 20.86
CA LEU A 600 -20.11 9.24 19.88
C LEU A 600 -20.64 9.72 18.54
N PHE A 601 -21.56 10.69 18.58
CA PHE A 601 -22.07 11.32 17.38
C PHE A 601 -20.95 12.04 16.64
N PHE A 602 -20.01 12.69 17.33
CA PHE A 602 -18.85 13.29 16.67
C PHE A 602 -17.90 12.26 16.07
N ILE A 603 -17.56 11.19 16.79
CA ILE A 603 -16.55 10.22 16.33
C ILE A 603 -17.06 9.34 15.18
N ILE A 604 -18.30 8.85 15.26
CA ILE A 604 -18.89 7.98 14.22
C ILE A 604 -19.70 8.80 13.22
N GLY A 605 -20.41 9.82 13.68
CA GLY A 605 -21.27 10.60 12.82
C GLY A 605 -20.50 11.49 11.86
N LEU A 606 -19.32 12.01 12.19
CA LEU A 606 -18.54 12.85 11.27
C LEU A 606 -18.02 12.08 10.04
N PRO A 607 -17.50 10.84 10.15
CA PRO A 607 -17.14 10.07 8.95
C PRO A 607 -18.33 9.34 8.29
N PHE A 608 -19.39 9.01 9.03
CA PHE A 608 -20.51 8.20 8.52
C PHE A 608 -21.86 8.95 8.47
N TYR A 609 -21.85 10.29 8.46
CA TYR A 609 -23.08 11.10 8.49
C TYR A 609 -24.01 10.77 7.33
N PHE A 610 -23.44 10.52 6.14
CA PHE A 610 -24.21 10.19 4.94
C PHE A 610 -25.14 8.99 5.14
N ILE A 611 -24.69 7.97 5.88
CA ILE A 611 -25.48 6.78 6.19
C ILE A 611 -26.52 7.10 7.27
N LEU A 612 -26.09 7.82 8.32
CA LEU A 612 -26.95 8.15 9.46
C LEU A 612 -28.07 9.14 9.11
N TYR A 613 -27.85 10.02 8.14
CA TYR A 613 -28.79 11.03 7.69
C TYR A 613 -30.15 10.44 7.32
N PHE A 614 -30.18 9.38 6.52
CA PHE A 614 -31.43 8.76 6.07
C PHE A 614 -32.25 8.25 7.26
N SER A 615 -31.56 7.66 8.24
CA SER A 615 -32.20 7.17 9.46
C SER A 615 -32.73 8.30 10.34
N TYR A 616 -31.92 9.34 10.58
CA TYR A 616 -32.33 10.49 11.38
C TYR A 616 -33.48 11.27 10.75
N LYS A 617 -33.44 11.45 9.42
CA LYS A 617 -34.51 12.05 8.64
C LYS A 617 -35.80 11.24 8.78
N LYS A 618 -35.77 9.93 8.49
CA LYS A 618 -36.97 9.06 8.60
C LYS A 618 -37.57 9.12 10.01
N ARG A 619 -36.73 9.14 11.04
CA ARG A 619 -37.16 9.19 12.45
C ARG A 619 -37.78 10.52 12.84
N ILE A 620 -37.14 11.64 12.50
CA ILE A 620 -37.59 12.98 12.91
C ILE A 620 -38.92 13.35 12.25
N TYR A 621 -39.13 12.96 10.99
CA TYR A 621 -40.40 13.15 10.28
C TYR A 621 -41.52 12.26 10.83
N LYS A 622 -41.21 10.99 11.12
CA LYS A 622 -42.17 10.07 11.74
C LYS A 622 -42.64 10.59 13.11
N ASP A 623 -41.71 11.08 13.92
CA ASP A 623 -42.00 11.61 15.26
C ASP A 623 -42.71 12.98 15.20
N LEU A 624 -42.38 13.84 14.23
CA LEU A 624 -43.10 15.12 14.01
C LEU A 624 -44.58 14.88 13.68
N ASN A 625 -44.88 13.89 12.84
CA ASN A 625 -46.25 13.53 12.47
C ASN A 625 -47.05 12.89 13.63
N SER A 626 -46.40 12.56 14.76
CA SER A 626 -47.04 12.01 15.96
C SER A 626 -47.40 13.06 17.02
N ILE A 627 -47.01 14.32 16.79
CA ILE A 627 -47.35 15.46 17.65
C ILE A 627 -48.72 15.99 17.23
N ARG A 628 -49.67 16.09 18.18
CA ARG A 628 -50.98 16.73 17.93
C ARG A 628 -51.09 18.10 18.55
#